data_AF-A0A4Y2FIA0-F1
#
_entry.id   AF-A0A4Y2FIA0-F1
#
_cell.length_a   1.000
_cell.length_b   1.000
_cell.length_c   1.000
_cell.angle_alpha   90.00
_cell.angle_beta   90.00
_cell.angle_gamma   90.00
#
_symmetry.space_group_name_H-M   'P 1'
#
loop_
_entity.id
_entity.type
_entity.pdbx_description
1 polymer ?
#
loop_
_entity_poly.entity_id
_entity_poly.type
_entity_poly.pdbx_seq_one_letter_code
_entity_poly.pdbx_strand_id
1 'polypeptide(L)'
;MQCYASDFTSCKKLDISQMWRLESLGIQDNSEHKTKEELHKASIEYFLRTVRVDEDERFLDSLPCLDDHLPLPHNFNLALKELQVTTRNLKSENLFKEYGEVFKEWEQESIISPEEESESPCHYLPYRHVVKENSSAKIRTVINASSK
;
A
#
# COMPACT_ATOMS: atom_id res chain seq x y z
N MET A 1 45.41 8.06 34.85
CA MET A 1 45.58 7.97 33.39
C MET A 1 45.43 6.50 33.02
N GLN A 2 44.24 6.08 32.59
CA GLN A 2 44.00 4.74 32.04
C GLN A 2 43.17 4.96 30.77
N CYS A 3 43.83 4.75 29.63
CA CYS A 3 43.22 4.84 28.31
C CYS A 3 42.38 3.58 28.08
N TYR A 4 41.09 3.76 27.81
CA TYR A 4 40.24 2.69 27.26
C TYR A 4 40.71 2.44 25.82
N ALA A 5 41.31 1.28 25.57
CA ALA A 5 41.55 0.80 24.22
C ALA A 5 40.21 0.30 23.68
N SER A 6 39.77 0.94 22.61
CA SER A 6 38.63 0.59 21.78
C SER A 6 38.80 -0.81 21.19
N ASP A 7 37.84 -1.69 21.47
CA ASP A 7 37.70 -2.97 20.76
C ASP A 7 37.33 -2.67 19.29
N PHE A 8 38.35 -2.66 18.44
CA PHE A 8 38.17 -2.60 16.99
C PHE A 8 37.70 -3.97 16.51
N THR A 9 36.45 -3.98 16.07
CA THR A 9 35.67 -5.13 15.60
C THR A 9 36.44 -6.02 14.63
N SER A 10 36.48 -7.33 14.93
CA SER A 10 36.96 -8.39 14.04
C SER A 10 36.29 -8.30 12.67
N CYS A 11 37.04 -7.89 11.65
CA CYS A 11 36.62 -7.92 10.26
C CYS A 11 36.46 -9.39 9.81
N LYS A 12 35.23 -9.90 9.84
CA LYS A 12 34.90 -11.21 9.27
C LYS A 12 35.16 -11.13 7.75
N LYS A 13 36.15 -11.88 7.25
CA LYS A 13 36.37 -12.06 5.80
C LYS A 13 35.19 -12.85 5.23
N LEU A 14 34.23 -12.14 4.65
CA LEU A 14 33.18 -12.75 3.84
C LEU A 14 33.74 -13.01 2.44
N ASP A 15 33.49 -14.19 1.90
CA ASP A 15 33.76 -14.50 0.49
C ASP A 15 32.92 -13.58 -0.41
N ILE A 16 33.39 -13.27 -1.62
CA ILE A 16 32.71 -12.34 -2.55
C ILE A 16 31.28 -12.85 -2.83
N SER A 17 31.10 -14.16 -3.00
CA SER A 17 29.78 -14.76 -3.18
C SER A 17 28.86 -14.54 -1.97
N GLN A 18 29.43 -14.57 -0.75
CA GLN A 18 28.69 -14.31 0.49
C GLN A 18 28.32 -12.83 0.66
N MET A 19 29.12 -11.88 0.14
CA MET A 19 28.77 -10.45 0.17
C MET A 19 27.52 -10.12 -0.67
N TRP A 20 27.22 -10.92 -1.70
CA TRP A 20 26.03 -10.76 -2.53
C TRP A 20 24.79 -11.48 -2.00
N ARG A 21 24.89 -12.21 -0.87
CA ARG A 21 23.74 -12.83 -0.22
C ARG A 21 23.00 -11.79 0.63
N LEU A 22 21.68 -11.71 0.46
CA LEU A 22 20.80 -10.79 1.17
C LEU A 22 20.89 -10.96 2.70
N GLU A 23 21.06 -12.21 3.17
CA GLU A 23 21.31 -12.55 4.57
C GLU A 23 22.54 -11.83 5.14
N SER A 24 23.63 -11.73 4.37
CA SER A 24 24.86 -11.03 4.78
C SER A 24 24.68 -9.52 4.87
N LEU A 25 23.68 -8.97 4.15
CA LEU A 25 23.30 -7.56 4.19
C LEU A 25 22.27 -7.27 5.30
N GLY A 26 21.91 -8.27 6.11
CA GLY A 26 20.90 -8.13 7.16
C GLY A 26 19.47 -8.07 6.62
N ILE A 27 19.27 -8.42 5.35
CA ILE A 27 17.95 -8.55 4.74
C ILE A 27 17.59 -10.03 4.82
N GLN A 28 16.96 -10.42 5.92
CA GLN A 28 16.35 -11.74 6.04
C GLN A 28 14.88 -11.63 5.61
N ASP A 29 14.54 -12.30 4.52
CA ASP A 29 13.15 -12.45 4.11
C ASP A 29 12.60 -13.71 4.81
N ASN A 30 11.66 -13.55 5.74
CA ASN A 30 11.02 -14.70 6.41
C ASN A 30 10.27 -15.62 5.43
N SER A 31 10.08 -15.19 4.18
CA SER A 31 9.48 -15.96 3.11
C SER A 31 10.38 -17.03 2.48
N GLU A 32 11.67 -17.09 2.85
CA GLU A 32 12.65 -18.06 2.31
C GLU A 32 12.34 -19.54 2.63
N HIS A 33 11.31 -19.83 3.43
CA HIS A 33 10.95 -21.20 3.77
C HIS A 33 10.18 -21.95 2.67
N LYS A 34 9.66 -21.26 1.65
CA LYS A 34 8.91 -21.89 0.54
C LYS A 34 9.61 -21.63 -0.79
N THR A 35 9.78 -22.68 -1.59
CA THR A 35 10.26 -22.54 -2.95
C THR A 35 9.25 -21.76 -3.80
N LYS A 36 9.73 -21.14 -4.89
CA LYS A 36 8.85 -20.43 -5.85
C LYS A 36 7.71 -21.31 -6.36
N GLU A 37 7.96 -22.60 -6.53
CA GLU A 37 6.98 -23.60 -6.99
C GLU A 37 5.90 -23.86 -5.93
N GLU A 38 6.29 -23.96 -4.65
CA GLU A 38 5.36 -24.12 -3.53
C GLU A 38 4.49 -22.87 -3.35
N LEU A 39 5.07 -21.67 -3.47
CA LEU A 39 4.31 -20.42 -3.42
C LEU A 39 3.30 -20.34 -4.58
N HIS A 40 3.72 -20.69 -5.79
CA HIS A 40 2.83 -20.70 -6.95
C HIS A 40 1.68 -21.70 -6.77
N LYS A 41 1.97 -22.91 -6.30
CA LYS A 41 0.96 -23.93 -6.02
C LYS A 41 -0.03 -23.47 -4.96
N ALA A 42 0.45 -22.86 -3.88
CA ALA A 42 -0.39 -22.30 -2.83
C ALA A 42 -1.29 -21.16 -3.35
N SER A 43 -0.77 -20.28 -4.21
CA SER A 43 -1.57 -19.22 -4.84
C SER A 43 -2.68 -19.78 -5.73
N ILE A 44 -2.40 -20.82 -6.52
CA ILE A 44 -3.43 -21.48 -7.35
C ILE A 44 -4.49 -22.14 -6.47
N GLU A 45 -4.07 -22.87 -5.43
CA GLU A 45 -5.00 -23.53 -4.51
C GLU A 45 -5.90 -22.52 -3.78
N TYR A 46 -5.32 -21.40 -3.35
CA TYR A 46 -6.07 -20.29 -2.75
C TYR A 46 -7.09 -19.73 -3.74
N PHE A 47 -6.66 -19.38 -4.96
CA PHE A 47 -7.54 -18.85 -6.02
C PHE A 47 -8.74 -19.77 -6.27
N LEU A 48 -8.50 -21.07 -6.48
CA LEU A 48 -9.57 -22.04 -6.74
C LEU A 48 -10.55 -22.19 -5.56
N ARG A 49 -10.09 -21.92 -4.34
CA ARG A 49 -10.91 -21.96 -3.13
C ARG A 49 -11.71 -20.68 -2.92
N THR A 50 -11.17 -19.53 -3.30
CA THR A 50 -11.77 -18.20 -3.03
C THR A 50 -12.60 -17.66 -4.18
N VAL A 51 -12.38 -18.11 -5.41
CA VAL A 51 -13.12 -17.66 -6.58
C VAL A 51 -14.60 -18.04 -6.46
N ARG A 52 -15.47 -17.06 -6.72
CA ARG A 52 -16.92 -17.18 -6.74
C ARG A 52 -17.46 -16.51 -7.99
N VAL A 53 -18.68 -16.85 -8.38
CA VAL A 53 -19.40 -16.15 -9.45
C VAL A 53 -20.56 -15.41 -8.82
N ASP A 54 -20.70 -14.12 -9.12
CA ASP A 54 -21.82 -13.30 -8.65
C ASP A 54 -23.08 -13.48 -9.50
N GLU A 55 -24.14 -12.76 -9.14
CA GLU A 55 -25.44 -12.80 -9.84
C GLU A 55 -25.36 -12.25 -11.28
N ASP A 56 -24.34 -11.44 -11.58
CA ASP A 56 -24.07 -10.85 -12.90
C ASP A 56 -23.07 -11.69 -13.72
N GLU A 57 -22.84 -12.95 -13.33
CA GLU A 57 -21.90 -13.90 -13.94
C GLU A 57 -20.43 -13.44 -13.94
N ARG A 58 -20.03 -12.57 -13.00
CA ARG A 58 -18.64 -12.10 -12.84
C ARG A 58 -17.89 -12.93 -11.81
N PHE A 59 -16.63 -13.20 -12.11
CA PHE A 59 -15.73 -13.85 -11.15
C PHE A 59 -15.29 -12.86 -10.07
N LEU A 60 -15.66 -13.16 -8.83
CA LEU A 60 -15.17 -12.50 -7.63
C LEU A 60 -14.07 -13.36 -7.03
N ASP A 61 -12.89 -12.78 -6.81
CA ASP A 61 -11.80 -13.46 -6.12
C ASP A 61 -11.31 -12.62 -4.95
N SER A 62 -10.90 -13.31 -3.89
CA SER A 62 -10.24 -12.66 -2.76
C SER A 62 -8.79 -12.39 -3.13
N LEU A 63 -8.28 -11.20 -2.83
CA LEU A 63 -6.87 -10.93 -3.01
C LEU A 63 -6.06 -11.91 -2.14
N PRO A 64 -5.02 -12.57 -2.69
CA PRO A 64 -4.18 -13.47 -1.91
C PRO A 64 -3.35 -12.64 -0.93
N CYS A 65 -3.77 -12.60 0.33
CA CYS A 65 -2.96 -12.06 1.42
C CYS A 65 -1.85 -13.05 1.77
N LEU A 66 -0.64 -12.55 2.01
CA LEU A 66 0.41 -13.36 2.60
C LEU A 66 0.01 -13.67 4.05
N ASP A 67 -0.05 -14.94 4.44
CA ASP A 67 -0.55 -15.34 5.78
C ASP A 67 0.22 -14.70 6.95
N ASP A 68 1.49 -14.32 6.74
CA ASP A 68 2.40 -13.76 7.76
C ASP A 68 2.69 -12.26 7.59
N HIS A 69 1.79 -11.47 6.98
CA HIS A 69 2.01 -10.03 6.85
C HIS A 69 1.82 -9.30 8.20
N LEU A 70 2.70 -8.35 8.48
CA LEU A 70 2.51 -7.43 9.60
C LEU A 70 1.26 -6.57 9.35
N PRO A 71 0.49 -6.24 10.40
CA PRO A 71 -0.66 -5.34 10.25
C PRO A 71 -0.20 -3.98 9.72
N LEU A 72 -1.03 -3.35 8.89
CA LEU A 72 -0.74 -2.01 8.39
C LEU A 72 -0.66 -1.02 9.55
N PRO A 73 0.29 -0.07 9.52
CA PRO A 73 0.40 0.95 10.54
C PRO A 73 -0.82 1.89 10.48
N HIS A 74 -1.24 2.40 11.64
CA HIS A 74 -2.28 3.41 11.70
C HIS A 74 -1.74 4.79 11.28
N ASN A 75 -2.40 5.44 10.32
CA ASN A 75 -1.91 6.68 9.71
C ASN A 75 -2.91 7.86 9.72
N PHE A 76 -3.98 7.80 10.54
CA PHE A 76 -5.05 8.81 10.55
C PHE A 76 -4.53 10.25 10.63
N ASN A 77 -3.64 10.55 11.58
CA ASN A 77 -3.13 11.91 11.78
C ASN A 77 -2.35 12.44 10.56
N LEU A 78 -1.68 11.55 9.81
CA LEU A 78 -0.97 11.92 8.59
C LEU A 78 -1.97 12.18 7.46
N ALA A 79 -2.88 11.22 7.24
CA ALA A 79 -3.92 11.33 6.22
C ALA A 79 -4.82 12.56 6.41
N LEU A 80 -5.17 12.89 7.66
CA LEU A 80 -5.95 14.09 7.98
C LEU A 80 -5.20 15.37 7.61
N LYS A 81 -3.89 15.46 7.87
CA LYS A 81 -3.08 16.62 7.48
C LYS A 81 -3.03 16.75 5.96
N GLU A 82 -2.83 15.65 5.25
CA GLU A 82 -2.81 15.65 3.78
C GLU A 82 -4.17 16.06 3.20
N LEU A 83 -5.28 15.54 3.76
CA LEU A 83 -6.63 15.94 3.38
C LEU A 83 -6.86 17.45 3.57
N GLN A 84 -6.40 18.02 4.70
CA GLN A 84 -6.50 19.45 4.94
C GLN A 84 -5.70 20.28 3.93
N VAL A 85 -4.49 19.83 3.56
CA VAL A 85 -3.66 20.49 2.54
C VAL A 85 -4.33 20.42 1.17
N THR A 86 -4.76 19.24 0.74
CA THR A 86 -5.48 19.05 -0.53
C THR A 86 -6.74 19.91 -0.59
N THR A 87 -7.51 19.96 0.51
CA THR A 87 -8.71 20.81 0.61
C THR A 87 -8.38 22.30 0.46
N ARG A 88 -7.29 22.78 1.06
CA ARG A 88 -6.87 24.19 0.92
C ARG A 88 -6.47 24.50 -0.52
N ASN A 89 -5.68 23.64 -1.16
CA ASN A 89 -5.23 23.83 -2.53
C ASN A 89 -6.41 23.86 -3.52
N LEU A 90 -7.34 22.91 -3.40
CA LEU A 90 -8.55 22.86 -4.20
C LEU A 90 -9.42 24.12 -4.06
N LYS A 91 -9.50 24.67 -2.84
CA LYS A 91 -10.23 25.93 -2.60
C LYS A 91 -9.51 27.13 -3.24
N SER A 92 -8.18 27.22 -3.11
CA SER A 92 -7.42 28.31 -3.77
C SER A 92 -7.49 28.25 -5.30
N GLU A 93 -7.63 27.05 -5.87
CA GLU A 93 -7.76 26.84 -7.31
C GLU A 93 -9.22 26.94 -7.81
N ASN A 94 -10.20 27.14 -6.92
CA ASN A 94 -11.64 27.11 -7.21
C ASN A 94 -12.15 25.78 -7.79
N LEU A 95 -11.47 24.67 -7.49
CA LEU A 95 -11.80 23.33 -8.00
C LEU A 95 -12.53 22.45 -6.98
N PHE A 96 -12.70 22.91 -5.75
CA PHE A 96 -13.27 22.10 -4.66
C PHE A 96 -14.62 21.45 -5.00
N LYS A 97 -15.54 22.21 -5.62
CA LYS A 97 -16.85 21.68 -6.02
C LYS A 97 -16.73 20.67 -7.16
N GLU A 98 -16.00 21.01 -8.22
CA GLU A 98 -15.81 20.14 -9.40
C GLU A 98 -15.12 18.82 -9.00
N TYR A 99 -14.13 18.88 -8.11
CA TYR A 99 -13.46 17.70 -7.57
C TYR A 99 -14.38 16.82 -6.72
N GLY A 100 -15.29 17.43 -5.95
CA GLY A 100 -16.28 16.69 -5.16
C GLY A 100 -17.27 15.89 -6.01
N GLU A 101 -17.61 16.36 -7.21
CA GLU A 101 -18.49 15.62 -8.12
C GLU A 101 -17.87 14.30 -8.61
N VAL A 102 -16.53 14.22 -8.71
CA VAL A 102 -15.83 12.97 -9.08
C VAL A 102 -16.13 11.85 -8.07
N PHE A 103 -16.12 12.16 -6.77
CA PHE A 103 -16.42 11.15 -5.75
C PHE A 103 -17.91 10.76 -5.73
N LYS A 104 -18.82 11.68 -6.06
CA LYS A 104 -20.24 11.35 -6.21
C LYS A 104 -20.49 10.44 -7.40
N GLU A 105 -19.80 10.67 -8.51
CA GLU A 105 -19.85 9.77 -9.68
C GLU A 105 -19.33 8.38 -9.28
N TRP A 106 -18.20 8.30 -8.57
CA TRP A 106 -17.68 7.02 -8.06
C TRP A 106 -18.64 6.31 -7.09
N GLU A 107 -19.33 7.05 -6.24
CA GLU A 107 -20.35 6.50 -5.34
C GLU A 107 -21.55 5.97 -6.15
N GLN A 108 -22.02 6.70 -7.16
CA GLN A 108 -23.11 6.27 -8.05
C GLN A 108 -22.73 5.04 -8.86
N GLU A 109 -21.48 4.94 -9.31
CA GLU A 109 -20.93 3.79 -10.02
C GLU A 109 -20.55 2.62 -9.09
N SER A 110 -20.78 2.76 -7.77
CA SER A 110 -20.40 1.75 -6.76
C SER A 110 -18.90 1.40 -6.76
N ILE A 111 -18.06 2.34 -7.19
CA ILE A 111 -16.59 2.23 -7.11
C ILE A 111 -16.13 2.47 -5.67
N ILE A 112 -16.78 3.40 -4.97
CA ILE A 112 -16.56 3.69 -3.55
C ILE A 112 -17.88 3.62 -2.80
N SER A 113 -17.79 3.35 -1.50
CA SER A 113 -18.92 3.41 -0.57
C SER A 113 -18.53 4.25 0.65
N PRO A 114 -19.50 4.92 1.30
CA PRO A 114 -19.25 5.49 2.62
C PRO A 114 -18.87 4.38 3.60
N GLU A 115 -17.84 4.65 4.40
CA GLU A 115 -17.41 3.75 5.47
C GLU A 115 -18.31 4.00 6.69
N GLU A 116 -18.87 2.94 7.27
CA GLU A 116 -19.53 3.03 8.59
C GLU A 116 -18.46 3.19 9.68
N GLU A 117 -18.75 3.96 10.73
CA GLU A 117 -17.81 4.09 11.86
C GLU A 117 -17.51 2.71 12.45
N SER A 118 -16.33 2.19 12.17
CA SER A 118 -15.85 0.91 12.68
C SER A 118 -14.64 1.10 13.58
N GLU A 119 -14.56 0.32 14.65
CA GLU A 119 -13.37 0.26 15.52
C GLU A 119 -12.23 -0.56 14.89
N SER A 120 -12.44 -1.09 13.67
CA SER A 120 -11.49 -1.93 12.97
C SER A 120 -10.22 -1.16 12.61
N PRO A 121 -9.04 -1.78 12.71
CA PRO A 121 -7.80 -1.16 12.24
C PRO A 121 -7.92 -0.81 10.75
N CYS A 122 -7.84 0.48 10.43
CA CYS A 122 -7.90 0.98 9.06
C CYS A 122 -6.63 1.78 8.70
N HIS A 123 -6.31 1.77 7.42
CA HIS A 123 -5.22 2.53 6.84
C HIS A 123 -5.79 3.44 5.74
N TYR A 124 -5.56 4.74 5.87
CA TYR A 124 -6.11 5.74 4.98
C TYR A 124 -5.18 5.94 3.78
N LEU A 125 -5.75 5.89 2.58
CA LEU A 125 -5.03 6.23 1.37
C LEU A 125 -5.22 7.71 1.06
N PRO A 126 -4.15 8.53 1.11
CA PRO A 126 -4.30 9.93 0.79
C PRO A 126 -4.49 10.15 -0.71
N TYR A 127 -5.20 11.23 -1.02
CA TYR A 127 -5.56 11.62 -2.38
C TYR A 127 -5.00 12.98 -2.73
N ARG A 128 -4.67 13.17 -4.02
CA ARG A 128 -4.37 14.48 -4.61
C ARG A 128 -5.05 14.65 -5.95
N HIS A 129 -5.41 15.89 -6.27
CA HIS A 129 -5.94 16.24 -7.58
C HIS A 129 -4.82 16.51 -8.58
N VAL A 130 -5.06 16.17 -9.85
CA VAL A 130 -4.23 16.56 -10.98
C VAL A 130 -5.14 17.18 -12.04
N VAL A 131 -4.84 18.41 -12.43
CA VAL A 131 -5.57 19.11 -13.50
C VAL A 131 -4.89 18.80 -14.82
N LYS A 132 -5.65 18.29 -15.79
CA LYS A 132 -5.16 18.07 -17.16
C LYS A 132 -5.94 18.96 -18.12
N GLU A 133 -5.30 20.03 -18.57
CA GLU A 133 -5.86 20.91 -19.59
C GLU A 133 -6.06 20.12 -20.90
N ASN A 134 -7.21 20.30 -21.55
CA ASN A 134 -7.61 19.62 -22.80
C ASN A 134 -7.95 18.11 -22.70
N SER A 135 -8.37 17.64 -21.52
CA SER A 135 -8.85 16.26 -21.29
C SER A 135 -10.38 16.23 -21.10
N SER A 136 -11.03 15.12 -21.45
CA SER A 136 -12.47 14.90 -21.21
C SER A 136 -12.82 14.91 -19.72
N ALA A 137 -11.97 14.31 -18.89
CA ALA A 137 -11.96 14.50 -17.44
C ALA A 137 -10.92 15.56 -17.09
N LYS A 138 -11.37 16.76 -16.73
CA LYS A 138 -10.53 17.93 -16.44
C LYS A 138 -9.72 17.80 -15.15
N ILE A 139 -10.25 17.05 -14.18
CA ILE A 139 -9.61 16.78 -12.89
C ILE A 139 -9.51 15.26 -12.69
N ARG A 140 -8.34 14.77 -12.25
CA ARG A 140 -8.10 13.36 -11.92
C ARG A 140 -7.72 13.21 -10.46
N THR A 141 -8.24 12.19 -9.81
CA THR A 141 -7.83 11.77 -8.46
C THR A 141 -6.66 10.80 -8.56
N VAL A 142 -5.57 11.10 -7.86
CA VAL A 142 -4.43 10.19 -7.71
C VAL A 142 -4.39 9.70 -6.27
N ILE A 143 -4.42 8.38 -6.11
CA ILE A 143 -4.35 7.68 -4.82
C ILE A 143 -2.89 7.35 -4.54
N ASN A 144 -2.37 7.75 -3.37
CA ASN A 144 -1.02 7.37 -2.96
C ASN A 144 -1.05 6.08 -2.15
N ALA A 145 -1.04 4.94 -2.86
CA ALA A 145 -0.98 3.60 -2.27
C ALA A 145 0.37 3.25 -1.61
N SER A 146 1.37 4.14 -1.70
CA SER A 146 2.67 3.99 -1.05
C SER A 146 2.81 4.83 0.23
N SER A 147 1.73 5.48 0.66
CA SER A 147 1.73 6.24 1.90
C SER A 147 2.03 5.35 3.10
N LYS A 148 2.73 5.93 4.07
CA LYS A 148 2.98 5.32 5.37
C LYS A 148 1.77 5.41 6.28
#